data_AF-A0A1F9D3H0-F1
#
_entry.id   AF-A0A1F9D3H0-F1
#
_cell.length_a   1.000
_cell.length_b   1.000
_cell.length_c   1.000
_cell.angle_alpha   90.00
_cell.angle_beta   90.00
_cell.angle_gamma   90.00
#
_symmetry.space_group_name_H-M   'P 1'
#
loop_
_entity.id
_entity.type
_entity.pdbx_description
1 polymer ?
#
loop_
_entity_poly.entity_id
_entity_poly.type
_entity_poly.pdbx_seq_one_letter_code
_entity_poly.pdbx_strand_id
1 'polypeptide(L)'
;MALTSKMAYASADEMIFGTAKKPVTTKRGLVIGGGHVYPQVVPHPRPGSEKTKKTLLREYERANGDALERCVVVGHPALVIENEHVFQMTWNPEWGGEIAAQTAKQMDDYLAKYGLKAAHESTVADIRKPDMVHMRESEHTQKIIESFKEVTKYADWVGIETMGGKEVFDYAIIRHDIAGCLFGIAVLGSSDMEWMWKQIVAICNKNKCIPGGDTNCSEANTAMFMAGGFLSKDVPHTFAALCRAICAGRSLVAIEQGATGPTKDCAYENPIVKAISGVPITTEGKTCACAHAHLQGNLIGAVTDIWSNEAVEYHDMFGGTTTAVFAEILGDDVAAMNSAIDLGYAKQYQEILVNCDKYRDTHSFIVAPDNAWQIGKAIVDNSKSYYNRAKAAAIKAGELIQGDPKMKLTAFEKEALEKSMKELRALPEDDGKFIDMCLKKYKDVKGFIPAAYGF
;
A
#
# COMPACT_ATOMS: atom_id res chain seq x y z
N MET A 1 -4.50 19.39 12.02
CA MET A 1 -5.34 18.25 12.47
C MET A 1 -4.67 17.60 13.68
N ALA A 2 -5.40 16.94 14.59
CA ALA A 2 -4.77 16.14 15.64
C ALA A 2 -4.40 14.76 15.08
N LEU A 3 -3.13 14.37 15.23
CA LEU A 3 -2.63 13.07 14.78
C LEU A 3 -3.13 11.95 15.71
N THR A 4 -3.25 10.74 15.17
CA THR A 4 -3.69 9.56 15.91
C THR A 4 -2.69 9.24 17.02
N SER A 5 -3.21 9.10 18.24
CA SER A 5 -2.44 8.89 19.48
C SER A 5 -2.85 7.62 20.24
N LYS A 6 -3.55 6.69 19.57
CA LYS A 6 -4.03 5.44 20.17
C LYS A 6 -3.89 4.27 19.21
N MET A 7 -3.64 3.09 19.77
CA MET A 7 -3.74 1.82 19.06
C MET A 7 -5.20 1.37 18.98
N ALA A 8 -5.60 0.78 17.85
CA ALA A 8 -6.93 0.17 17.71
C ALA A 8 -6.99 -1.24 18.33
N TYR A 9 -5.87 -1.93 18.36
CA TYR A 9 -5.72 -3.26 18.97
C TYR A 9 -4.95 -3.15 20.28
N ALA A 10 -5.41 -3.85 21.32
CA ALA A 10 -4.75 -3.83 22.62
C ALA A 10 -3.40 -4.57 22.61
N SER A 11 -3.23 -5.53 21.70
CA SER A 11 -2.00 -6.29 21.48
C SER A 11 -1.96 -6.81 20.03
N ALA A 12 -0.77 -7.28 19.60
CA ALA A 12 -0.60 -7.96 18.32
C ALA A 12 -1.42 -9.26 18.22
N ASP A 13 -1.70 -9.92 19.35
CA ASP A 13 -2.46 -11.18 19.39
C ASP A 13 -3.91 -11.00 18.95
N GLU A 14 -4.45 -9.78 18.97
CA GLU A 14 -5.79 -9.52 18.44
C GLU A 14 -5.83 -9.35 16.92
N MET A 15 -4.67 -9.18 16.27
CA MET A 15 -4.59 -9.00 14.82
C MET A 15 -4.61 -10.37 14.15
N ILE A 16 -5.59 -10.59 13.26
CA ILE A 16 -5.80 -11.83 12.49
C ILE A 16 -6.24 -11.46 11.08
N PHE A 17 -5.79 -12.22 10.09
CA PHE A 17 -6.27 -12.10 8.72
C PHE A 17 -7.79 -12.27 8.62
N GLY A 18 -8.43 -11.54 7.72
CA GLY A 18 -9.88 -11.52 7.49
C GLY A 18 -10.68 -10.72 8.51
N THR A 19 -10.04 -10.18 9.57
CA THR A 19 -10.72 -9.40 10.60
C THR A 19 -10.12 -8.01 10.78
N ALA A 20 -10.99 -7.00 10.88
CA ALA A 20 -10.64 -5.63 11.20
C ALA A 20 -11.55 -5.08 12.32
N LYS A 21 -11.08 -4.12 13.12
CA LYS A 21 -11.92 -3.45 14.14
C LYS A 21 -12.99 -2.54 13.51
N LYS A 22 -12.76 -2.10 12.27
CA LYS A 22 -13.64 -1.19 11.51
C LYS A 22 -13.90 -1.78 10.12
N PRO A 23 -14.65 -2.90 10.01
CA PRO A 23 -14.93 -3.51 8.72
C PRO A 23 -15.71 -2.57 7.81
N VAL A 24 -15.58 -2.75 6.50
CA VAL A 24 -16.30 -1.97 5.48
C VAL A 24 -17.14 -2.86 4.59
N THR A 25 -18.31 -2.39 4.19
CA THR A 25 -19.25 -3.15 3.34
C THR A 25 -19.31 -2.55 1.94
N THR A 26 -19.05 -3.36 0.93
CA THR A 26 -19.08 -2.96 -0.49
C THR A 26 -20.51 -2.89 -1.02
N LYS A 27 -20.72 -2.26 -2.18
CA LYS A 27 -22.05 -2.09 -2.80
C LYS A 27 -22.73 -3.44 -3.08
N ARG A 28 -21.93 -4.47 -3.36
CA ARG A 28 -22.36 -5.84 -3.68
C ARG A 28 -22.27 -6.81 -2.49
N GLY A 29 -22.14 -6.27 -1.28
CA GLY A 29 -22.33 -7.02 -0.04
C GLY A 29 -21.17 -7.93 0.37
N LEU A 30 -19.94 -7.62 -0.07
CA LEU A 30 -18.73 -8.10 0.61
C LEU A 30 -18.51 -7.28 1.88
N VAL A 31 -18.04 -7.92 2.95
CA VAL A 31 -17.73 -7.25 4.21
C VAL A 31 -16.24 -7.44 4.49
N ILE A 32 -15.43 -6.47 4.06
CA ILE A 32 -13.98 -6.57 4.18
C ILE A 32 -13.55 -6.35 5.63
N GLY A 33 -12.72 -7.25 6.15
CA GLY A 33 -12.40 -7.34 7.58
C GLY A 33 -13.55 -7.87 8.44
N GLY A 34 -14.58 -8.46 7.81
CA GLY A 34 -15.79 -8.97 8.45
C GLY A 34 -15.73 -10.43 8.90
N GLY A 35 -14.58 -11.09 8.86
CA GLY A 35 -14.40 -12.48 9.23
C GLY A 35 -13.87 -13.40 8.12
N HIS A 36 -13.63 -12.88 6.91
CA HIS A 36 -13.07 -13.64 5.80
C HIS A 36 -12.10 -12.76 4.99
N VAL A 37 -11.13 -13.40 4.36
CA VAL A 37 -10.18 -12.80 3.40
C VAL A 37 -10.76 -12.93 1.99
N TYR A 38 -10.58 -11.91 1.16
CA TYR A 38 -11.01 -11.90 -0.24
C TYR A 38 -9.81 -11.85 -1.21
N PRO A 39 -9.88 -12.52 -2.37
CA PRO A 39 -8.81 -12.45 -3.36
C PRO A 39 -8.97 -11.16 -4.19
N GLN A 40 -7.87 -10.50 -4.54
CA GLN A 40 -7.85 -9.34 -5.44
C GLN A 40 -6.95 -9.57 -6.63
N VAL A 41 -7.53 -9.48 -7.82
CA VAL A 41 -6.77 -9.54 -9.08
C VAL A 41 -6.56 -8.14 -9.62
N VAL A 42 -5.33 -7.84 -10.00
CA VAL A 42 -4.92 -6.58 -10.61
C VAL A 42 -4.43 -6.82 -12.04
N PRO A 43 -5.32 -6.73 -13.04
CA PRO A 43 -4.92 -6.80 -14.44
C PRO A 43 -4.20 -5.54 -14.90
N HIS A 44 -3.10 -5.71 -15.61
CA HIS A 44 -2.45 -4.65 -16.36
C HIS A 44 -2.67 -4.85 -17.87
N PRO A 45 -3.13 -3.83 -18.61
CA PRO A 45 -3.42 -3.96 -20.03
C PRO A 45 -2.14 -4.16 -20.84
N ARG A 46 -2.22 -4.83 -22.00
CA ARG A 46 -1.04 -4.98 -22.88
C ARG A 46 -0.56 -3.64 -23.40
N PRO A 47 0.77 -3.44 -23.54
CA PRO A 47 1.32 -2.26 -24.17
C PRO A 47 0.73 -1.98 -25.55
N GLY A 48 0.35 -0.73 -25.79
CA GLY A 48 -0.27 -0.26 -27.02
C GLY A 48 -1.80 -0.31 -27.03
N SER A 49 -2.45 -0.98 -26.08
CA SER A 49 -3.92 -0.94 -25.93
C SER A 49 -4.41 0.43 -25.43
N GLU A 50 -3.56 1.18 -24.72
CA GLU A 50 -3.79 2.51 -24.19
C GLU A 50 -3.78 3.62 -25.27
N LYS A 51 -3.48 3.29 -26.53
CA LYS A 51 -3.45 4.26 -27.64
C LYS A 51 -4.82 4.90 -27.93
N THR A 52 -5.90 4.17 -27.68
CA THR A 52 -7.26 4.70 -27.85
C THR A 52 -8.17 4.21 -26.73
N LYS A 53 -9.18 5.02 -26.40
CA LYS A 53 -10.20 4.66 -25.41
C LYS A 53 -10.88 3.32 -25.71
N LYS A 54 -11.20 3.08 -26.98
CA LYS A 54 -11.90 1.87 -27.44
C LYS A 54 -11.05 0.61 -27.23
N THR A 55 -9.76 0.67 -27.55
CA THR A 55 -8.87 -0.49 -27.38
C THR A 55 -8.63 -0.77 -25.91
N LEU A 56 -8.48 0.27 -25.09
CA LEU A 56 -8.28 0.12 -23.66
C LEU A 56 -9.52 -0.43 -22.94
N LEU A 57 -10.71 0.08 -23.26
CA LEU A 57 -11.99 -0.44 -22.75
C LEU A 57 -12.15 -1.93 -23.07
N ARG A 58 -11.89 -2.33 -24.32
CA ARG A 58 -11.98 -3.74 -24.71
C ARG A 58 -10.97 -4.63 -23.98
N GLU A 59 -9.80 -4.09 -23.66
CA GLU A 59 -8.77 -4.82 -22.94
C GLU A 59 -9.21 -5.12 -21.50
N TYR A 60 -9.69 -4.09 -20.79
CA TYR A 60 -10.20 -4.26 -19.42
C TYR A 60 -11.49 -5.09 -19.36
N GLU A 61 -12.40 -4.95 -20.34
CA GLU A 61 -13.58 -5.80 -20.46
C GLU A 61 -13.21 -7.28 -20.42
N ARG A 62 -12.17 -7.66 -21.18
CA ARG A 62 -11.69 -9.04 -21.25
C ARG A 62 -10.92 -9.44 -20.00
N ALA A 63 -9.96 -8.63 -19.58
CA ALA A 63 -9.12 -8.91 -18.42
C ALA A 63 -9.94 -9.12 -17.14
N ASN A 64 -10.89 -8.22 -16.88
CA ASN A 64 -11.80 -8.27 -15.74
C ASN A 64 -12.84 -9.40 -15.91
N GLY A 65 -13.39 -9.54 -17.12
CA GLY A 65 -14.38 -10.57 -17.43
C GLY A 65 -13.85 -12.00 -17.25
N ASP A 66 -12.64 -12.27 -17.71
CA ASP A 66 -12.00 -13.58 -17.59
C ASP A 66 -11.72 -13.96 -16.12
N ALA A 67 -11.34 -12.99 -15.28
CA ALA A 67 -11.14 -13.21 -13.85
C ALA A 67 -12.46 -13.54 -13.14
N LEU A 68 -13.54 -12.79 -13.44
CA LEU A 68 -14.89 -13.07 -12.92
C LEU A 68 -15.40 -14.44 -13.39
N GLU A 69 -15.22 -14.76 -14.67
CA GLU A 69 -15.59 -16.04 -15.25
C GLU A 69 -14.89 -17.19 -14.54
N ARG A 70 -13.58 -17.03 -14.31
CA ARG A 70 -12.79 -18.05 -13.63
C ARG A 70 -13.35 -18.40 -12.27
N CYS A 71 -13.68 -17.41 -11.43
CA CYS A 71 -14.24 -17.67 -10.10
C CYS A 71 -15.52 -18.51 -10.16
N VAL A 72 -16.38 -18.30 -11.17
CA VAL A 72 -17.57 -19.14 -11.38
C VAL A 72 -17.19 -20.56 -11.81
N VAL A 73 -16.22 -20.70 -12.72
CA VAL A 73 -15.77 -22.00 -13.25
C VAL A 73 -15.20 -22.90 -12.16
N VAL A 74 -14.43 -22.35 -11.22
CA VAL A 74 -13.76 -23.12 -10.15
C VAL A 74 -14.45 -23.03 -8.79
N GLY A 75 -15.55 -22.26 -8.69
CA GLY A 75 -16.39 -22.21 -7.48
C GLY A 75 -15.85 -21.29 -6.36
N HIS A 76 -15.02 -20.30 -6.67
CA HIS A 76 -14.65 -19.29 -5.69
C HIS A 76 -15.82 -18.33 -5.43
N PRO A 77 -16.17 -18.04 -4.16
CA PRO A 77 -17.41 -17.35 -3.82
C PRO A 77 -17.36 -15.83 -4.02
N ALA A 78 -16.16 -15.26 -4.12
CA ALA A 78 -15.98 -13.82 -4.24
C ALA A 78 -14.65 -13.43 -4.93
N LEU A 79 -14.63 -12.24 -5.53
CA LEU A 79 -13.44 -11.64 -6.14
C LEU A 79 -13.44 -10.12 -6.00
N VAL A 80 -12.28 -9.55 -5.71
CA VAL A 80 -12.01 -8.12 -5.87
C VAL A 80 -11.24 -7.91 -7.16
N ILE A 81 -11.61 -6.90 -7.94
CA ILE A 81 -10.82 -6.45 -9.10
C ILE A 81 -10.32 -5.06 -8.81
N GLU A 82 -9.01 -4.88 -8.91
CA GLU A 82 -8.40 -3.56 -8.93
C GLU A 82 -8.06 -3.16 -10.35
N ASN A 83 -8.44 -1.96 -10.77
CA ASN A 83 -7.94 -1.38 -12.00
C ASN A 83 -7.04 -0.19 -11.66
N GLU A 84 -5.74 -0.45 -11.70
CA GLU A 84 -4.72 0.60 -11.67
C GLU A 84 -4.73 1.37 -12.98
N HIS A 85 -4.81 2.68 -12.87
CA HIS A 85 -4.78 3.54 -14.05
C HIS A 85 -3.41 3.48 -14.73
N VAL A 86 -3.39 3.20 -16.03
CA VAL A 86 -2.31 3.70 -16.86
C VAL A 86 -2.41 5.23 -16.97
N PHE A 87 -1.30 5.91 -17.27
CA PHE A 87 -1.25 7.39 -17.37
C PHE A 87 -2.42 7.98 -18.15
N GLN A 88 -2.80 7.37 -19.29
CA GLN A 88 -3.84 7.85 -20.19
C GLN A 88 -5.23 7.84 -19.53
N MET A 89 -5.50 6.92 -18.59
CA MET A 89 -6.75 6.85 -17.85
C MET A 89 -6.89 8.04 -16.88
N THR A 90 -5.80 8.42 -16.22
CA THR A 90 -5.80 9.61 -15.34
C THR A 90 -5.75 10.91 -16.12
N TRP A 91 -4.95 10.96 -17.20
CA TRP A 91 -4.84 12.15 -18.05
C TRP A 91 -6.16 12.50 -18.76
N ASN A 92 -6.94 11.47 -19.11
CA ASN A 92 -8.28 11.59 -19.68
C ASN A 92 -9.31 10.99 -18.70
N PRO A 93 -9.76 11.73 -17.67
CA PRO A 93 -10.60 11.23 -16.58
C PRO A 93 -11.81 10.37 -17.00
N GLU A 94 -12.45 10.71 -18.12
CA GLU A 94 -13.59 9.99 -18.67
C GLU A 94 -13.23 8.54 -19.11
N TRP A 95 -11.98 8.25 -19.45
CA TRP A 95 -11.52 6.90 -19.81
C TRP A 95 -11.55 6.00 -18.59
N GLY A 96 -10.98 6.46 -17.46
CA GLY A 96 -11.06 5.75 -16.18
C GLY A 96 -12.50 5.59 -15.72
N GLY A 97 -13.32 6.64 -15.84
CA GLY A 97 -14.75 6.59 -15.50
C GLY A 97 -15.54 5.54 -16.27
N GLU A 98 -15.32 5.41 -17.58
CA GLU A 98 -16.01 4.41 -18.40
C GLU A 98 -15.52 2.98 -18.15
N ILE A 99 -14.22 2.78 -17.90
CA ILE A 99 -13.69 1.48 -17.47
C ILE A 99 -14.32 1.08 -16.14
N ALA A 100 -14.37 1.99 -15.16
CA ALA A 100 -15.00 1.71 -13.87
C ALA A 100 -16.50 1.37 -13.98
N ALA A 101 -17.23 2.07 -14.87
CA ALA A 101 -18.62 1.76 -15.17
C ALA A 101 -18.79 0.36 -15.81
N GLN A 102 -17.92 0.00 -16.76
CA GLN A 102 -17.93 -1.30 -17.41
C GLN A 102 -17.65 -2.44 -16.42
N THR A 103 -16.61 -2.30 -15.60
CA THR A 103 -16.24 -3.27 -14.56
C THR A 103 -17.38 -3.47 -13.56
N ALA A 104 -17.98 -2.38 -13.07
CA ALA A 104 -19.15 -2.44 -12.19
C ALA A 104 -20.32 -3.20 -12.83
N LYS A 105 -20.61 -2.92 -14.12
CA LYS A 105 -21.67 -3.61 -14.85
C LYS A 105 -21.39 -5.12 -14.97
N GLN A 106 -20.16 -5.52 -15.29
CA GLN A 106 -19.79 -6.93 -15.37
C GLN A 106 -20.03 -7.63 -14.01
N MET A 107 -19.62 -7.01 -12.90
CA MET A 107 -19.87 -7.55 -11.57
C MET A 107 -21.37 -7.70 -11.26
N ASP A 108 -22.20 -6.75 -11.67
CA ASP A 108 -23.66 -6.84 -11.49
C ASP A 108 -24.26 -8.00 -12.30
N ASP A 109 -23.81 -8.18 -13.55
CA ASP A 109 -24.24 -9.29 -14.41
C ASP A 109 -23.85 -10.65 -13.80
N TYR A 110 -22.64 -10.78 -13.26
CA TYR A 110 -22.15 -12.01 -12.63
C TYR A 110 -22.86 -12.33 -11.31
N LEU A 111 -23.15 -11.30 -10.49
CA LEU A 111 -23.96 -11.46 -9.29
C LEU A 111 -25.37 -11.95 -9.63
N ALA A 112 -26.01 -11.34 -10.64
CA ALA A 112 -27.37 -11.69 -11.04
C ALA A 112 -27.45 -13.11 -11.65
N LYS A 113 -26.44 -13.52 -12.43
CA LYS A 113 -26.44 -14.80 -13.15
C LYS A 113 -25.97 -15.98 -12.30
N TYR A 114 -24.98 -15.77 -11.44
CA TYR A 114 -24.29 -16.86 -10.73
C TYR A 114 -24.23 -16.68 -9.21
N GLY A 115 -24.64 -15.53 -8.68
CA GLY A 115 -24.49 -15.21 -7.26
C GLY A 115 -23.06 -14.86 -6.84
N LEU A 116 -22.13 -14.70 -7.79
CA LEU A 116 -20.75 -14.31 -7.50
C LEU A 116 -20.72 -12.88 -6.95
N LYS A 117 -20.29 -12.73 -5.70
CA LYS A 117 -20.09 -11.40 -5.11
C LYS A 117 -18.74 -10.85 -5.55
N ALA A 118 -18.71 -9.62 -6.04
CA ALA A 118 -17.46 -8.98 -6.42
C ALA A 118 -17.41 -7.53 -5.98
N ALA A 119 -16.22 -6.94 -5.93
CA ALA A 119 -16.06 -5.52 -5.68
C ALA A 119 -14.93 -4.91 -6.51
N HIS A 120 -15.04 -3.61 -6.78
CA HIS A 120 -14.12 -2.88 -7.64
C HIS A 120 -13.32 -1.84 -6.85
N GLU A 121 -12.00 -1.95 -6.88
CA GLU A 121 -11.06 -0.88 -6.55
C GLU A 121 -10.61 -0.14 -7.81
N SER A 122 -10.71 1.19 -7.83
CA SER A 122 -10.09 1.99 -8.88
C SER A 122 -8.94 2.80 -8.30
N THR A 123 -7.73 2.51 -8.76
CA THR A 123 -6.52 3.17 -8.30
C THR A 123 -6.10 4.21 -9.31
N VAL A 124 -6.37 5.47 -8.99
CA VAL A 124 -6.00 6.60 -9.84
C VAL A 124 -4.49 6.78 -9.74
N ALA A 125 -3.79 6.68 -10.87
CA ALA A 125 -2.34 6.85 -10.89
C ALA A 125 -1.98 8.28 -10.54
N ASP A 126 -1.03 8.44 -9.61
CA ASP A 126 -0.39 9.73 -9.44
C ASP A 126 0.47 9.99 -10.68
N ILE A 127 0.10 11.00 -11.45
CA ILE A 127 0.83 11.41 -12.66
C ILE A 127 1.68 12.66 -12.41
N ARG A 128 1.72 13.17 -11.16
CA ARG A 128 2.55 14.32 -10.80
C ARG A 128 4.00 13.86 -10.69
N LYS A 129 4.85 14.27 -11.61
CA LYS A 129 6.31 14.07 -11.47
C LYS A 129 6.87 15.19 -10.60
N PRO A 130 7.20 14.96 -9.31
CA PRO A 130 7.57 16.04 -8.40
C PRO A 130 8.83 16.79 -8.84
N ASP A 131 9.71 16.17 -9.63
CA ASP A 131 10.88 16.82 -10.20
C ASP A 131 10.58 17.74 -11.41
N MET A 132 9.33 17.73 -11.90
CA MET A 132 8.90 18.43 -13.11
C MET A 132 7.68 19.35 -12.90
N VAL A 133 6.79 19.05 -11.97
CA VAL A 133 5.52 19.78 -11.80
C VAL A 133 5.23 20.11 -10.34
N HIS A 134 4.50 21.20 -10.11
CA HIS A 134 4.06 21.57 -8.77
C HIS A 134 3.01 20.59 -8.24
N MET A 135 3.19 20.09 -7.01
CA MET A 135 2.37 19.01 -6.44
C MET A 135 0.92 19.38 -6.14
N ARG A 136 0.59 20.67 -6.05
CA ARG A 136 -0.77 21.15 -5.70
C ARG A 136 -1.47 21.95 -6.80
N GLU A 137 -0.70 22.52 -7.74
CA GLU A 137 -1.20 23.55 -8.67
C GLU A 137 -1.06 23.17 -10.14
N SER A 138 -0.47 22.00 -10.43
CA SER A 138 -0.27 21.54 -11.80
C SER A 138 -1.55 21.01 -12.44
N GLU A 139 -1.60 21.03 -13.77
CA GLU A 139 -2.63 20.35 -14.55
C GLU A 139 -2.72 18.86 -14.20
N HIS A 140 -1.57 18.20 -13.98
CA HIS A 140 -1.50 16.80 -13.54
C HIS A 140 -2.30 16.57 -12.24
N THR A 141 -2.18 17.49 -11.29
CA THR A 141 -2.95 17.44 -10.04
C THR A 141 -4.45 17.59 -10.30
N GLN A 142 -4.83 18.53 -11.19
CA GLN A 142 -6.24 18.72 -11.57
C GLN A 142 -6.80 17.45 -12.23
N LYS A 143 -6.04 16.79 -13.12
CA LYS A 143 -6.42 15.54 -13.78
C LYS A 143 -6.59 14.37 -12.82
N ILE A 144 -5.78 14.26 -11.78
CA ILE A 144 -5.98 13.28 -10.70
C ILE A 144 -7.32 13.53 -10.00
N ILE A 145 -7.57 14.76 -9.57
CA ILE A 145 -8.81 15.13 -8.86
C ILE A 145 -10.05 14.93 -9.76
N GLU A 146 -9.96 15.25 -11.05
CA GLU A 146 -11.01 14.98 -12.03
C GLU A 146 -11.24 13.47 -12.21
N SER A 147 -10.18 12.67 -12.28
CA SER A 147 -10.28 11.21 -12.40
C SER A 147 -11.00 10.59 -11.20
N PHE A 148 -10.68 11.01 -9.98
CA PHE A 148 -11.42 10.59 -8.79
C PHE A 148 -12.91 10.91 -8.87
N LYS A 149 -13.29 12.09 -9.39
CA LYS A 149 -14.71 12.44 -9.55
C LYS A 149 -15.43 11.50 -10.51
N GLU A 150 -14.74 10.99 -11.53
CA GLU A 150 -15.30 10.07 -12.52
C GLU A 150 -15.39 8.63 -11.99
N VAL A 151 -14.32 8.08 -11.44
CA VAL A 151 -14.27 6.66 -11.05
C VAL A 151 -15.12 6.35 -9.80
N THR A 152 -15.19 7.27 -8.84
CA THR A 152 -15.95 7.08 -7.58
C THR A 152 -17.46 6.97 -7.79
N LYS A 153 -17.98 7.34 -8.96
CA LYS A 153 -19.40 7.11 -9.32
C LYS A 153 -19.71 5.60 -9.39
N TYR A 154 -18.73 4.77 -9.75
CA TYR A 154 -18.94 3.37 -10.07
C TYR A 154 -18.17 2.43 -9.13
N ALA A 155 -16.89 2.72 -8.83
CA ALA A 155 -16.05 1.90 -7.97
C ALA A 155 -16.61 1.73 -6.55
N ASP A 156 -16.32 0.60 -5.91
CA ASP A 156 -16.68 0.34 -4.51
C ASP A 156 -15.79 1.17 -3.57
N TRP A 157 -14.47 1.17 -3.83
CA TRP A 157 -13.50 2.07 -3.22
C TRP A 157 -12.45 2.55 -4.21
N VAL A 158 -11.65 3.50 -3.77
CA VAL A 158 -10.56 4.06 -4.57
C VAL A 158 -9.25 4.17 -3.78
N GLY A 159 -8.15 4.10 -4.51
CA GLY A 159 -6.78 4.26 -4.02
C GLY A 159 -5.96 5.19 -4.91
N ILE A 160 -4.74 5.50 -4.45
CA ILE A 160 -3.69 6.19 -5.20
C ILE A 160 -2.33 5.89 -4.55
N GLU A 161 -1.28 5.91 -5.35
CA GLU A 161 0.10 5.82 -4.88
C GLU A 161 0.76 7.20 -4.97
N THR A 162 0.56 8.04 -3.95
CA THR A 162 0.99 9.44 -4.04
C THR A 162 2.51 9.58 -4.04
N MET A 163 3.04 10.58 -4.74
CA MET A 163 4.49 10.79 -4.92
C MET A 163 5.10 11.93 -4.09
N GLY A 164 4.36 12.54 -3.17
CA GLY A 164 4.89 13.65 -2.36
C GLY A 164 6.20 13.30 -1.65
N GLY A 165 7.23 14.14 -1.84
CA GLY A 165 8.55 13.96 -1.23
C GLY A 165 9.54 13.09 -2.02
N LYS A 166 9.08 12.44 -3.09
CA LYS A 166 9.88 11.48 -3.87
C LYS A 166 11.17 12.08 -4.42
N GLU A 167 11.17 13.33 -4.86
CA GLU A 167 12.35 14.01 -5.41
C GLU A 167 13.49 14.14 -4.39
N VAL A 168 13.15 14.35 -3.11
CA VAL A 168 14.13 14.39 -2.02
C VAL A 168 14.50 12.98 -1.58
N PHE A 169 13.54 12.06 -1.55
CA PHE A 169 13.81 10.65 -1.26
C PHE A 169 14.75 10.01 -2.28
N ASP A 170 14.52 10.18 -3.59
CA ASP A 170 15.36 9.64 -4.67
C ASP A 170 16.79 10.20 -4.58
N TYR A 171 16.93 11.47 -4.20
CA TYR A 171 18.25 12.06 -3.89
C TYR A 171 18.90 11.41 -2.66
N ALA A 172 18.14 11.14 -1.61
CA ALA A 172 18.65 10.66 -0.33
C ALA A 172 19.01 9.17 -0.34
N ILE A 173 18.18 8.33 -0.97
CA ILE A 173 18.30 6.86 -0.91
C ILE A 173 19.60 6.38 -1.54
N ILE A 174 20.00 6.93 -2.68
CA ILE A 174 21.25 6.57 -3.37
C ILE A 174 22.51 7.05 -2.62
N ARG A 175 22.34 7.89 -1.59
CA ARG A 175 23.41 8.43 -0.72
C ARG A 175 23.40 7.83 0.68
N HIS A 176 22.47 6.90 0.95
CA HIS A 176 22.20 6.37 2.29
C HIS A 176 22.02 7.48 3.34
N ASP A 177 21.36 8.58 2.94
CA ASP A 177 21.06 9.75 3.79
C ASP A 177 19.71 9.53 4.51
N ILE A 178 19.75 8.94 5.71
CA ILE A 178 18.53 8.58 6.44
C ILE A 178 17.74 9.82 6.87
N ALA A 179 18.41 10.95 7.16
CA ALA A 179 17.73 12.22 7.44
C ALA A 179 16.94 12.72 6.23
N GLY A 180 17.48 12.54 5.02
CA GLY A 180 16.82 12.88 3.77
C GLY A 180 15.62 11.98 3.47
N CYS A 181 15.76 10.66 3.66
CA CYS A 181 14.64 9.73 3.54
C CYS A 181 13.54 10.04 4.56
N LEU A 182 13.91 10.36 5.81
CA LEU A 182 12.96 10.78 6.84
C LEU A 182 12.23 12.07 6.46
N PHE A 183 12.94 13.06 5.92
CA PHE A 183 12.33 14.31 5.50
C PHE A 183 11.39 14.12 4.29
N GLY A 184 11.84 13.43 3.24
CA GLY A 184 11.04 13.12 2.05
C GLY A 184 9.77 12.37 2.40
N ILE A 185 9.90 11.20 3.03
CA ILE A 185 8.76 10.34 3.34
C ILE A 185 7.86 10.97 4.41
N ALA A 186 8.43 11.30 5.58
CA ALA A 186 7.60 11.64 6.74
C ALA A 186 7.12 13.08 6.74
N VAL A 187 7.89 14.04 6.24
CA VAL A 187 7.49 15.45 6.29
C VAL A 187 6.81 15.88 5.00
N LEU A 188 7.50 15.76 3.87
CA LEU A 188 6.96 16.17 2.57
C LEU A 188 5.80 15.25 2.16
N GLY A 189 6.01 13.94 2.24
CA GLY A 189 5.01 12.93 1.92
C GLY A 189 3.76 13.05 2.80
N SER A 190 3.89 13.23 4.11
CA SER A 190 2.71 13.43 4.98
C SER A 190 1.97 14.74 4.68
N SER A 191 2.68 15.82 4.30
CA SER A 191 2.05 17.09 3.93
C SER A 191 1.29 17.02 2.60
N ASP A 192 1.82 16.26 1.64
CA ASP A 192 1.11 15.95 0.38
C ASP A 192 -0.11 15.06 0.64
N MET A 193 0.07 14.00 1.44
CA MET A 193 -1.01 13.10 1.85
C MET A 193 -2.16 13.84 2.53
N GLU A 194 -1.88 14.74 3.48
CA GLU A 194 -2.91 15.53 4.16
C GLU A 194 -3.71 16.37 3.16
N TRP A 195 -3.03 17.00 2.20
CA TRP A 195 -3.68 17.82 1.19
C TRP A 195 -4.50 16.99 0.20
N MET A 196 -3.93 15.90 -0.33
CA MET A 196 -4.54 15.05 -1.35
C MET A 196 -5.74 14.28 -0.78
N TRP A 197 -5.56 13.57 0.35
CA TRP A 197 -6.60 12.71 0.90
C TRP A 197 -7.81 13.47 1.42
N LYS A 198 -7.63 14.70 1.90
CA LYS A 198 -8.76 15.58 2.23
C LYS A 198 -9.69 15.80 1.04
N GLN A 199 -9.15 15.89 -0.18
CA GLN A 199 -9.94 16.06 -1.40
C GLN A 199 -10.57 14.73 -1.85
N ILE A 200 -9.79 13.64 -1.83
CA ILE A 200 -10.28 12.30 -2.20
C ILE A 200 -11.46 11.90 -1.31
N VAL A 201 -11.32 12.06 0.01
CA VAL A 201 -12.40 11.75 0.98
C VAL A 201 -13.65 12.60 0.72
N ALA A 202 -13.49 13.89 0.41
CA ALA A 202 -14.64 14.74 0.08
C ALA A 202 -15.38 14.27 -1.19
N ILE A 203 -14.64 13.80 -2.20
CA ILE A 203 -15.21 13.24 -3.44
C ILE A 203 -15.90 11.91 -3.16
N CYS A 204 -15.25 11.02 -2.42
CA CYS A 204 -15.79 9.71 -2.02
C CYS A 204 -17.12 9.86 -1.27
N ASN A 205 -17.15 10.75 -0.27
CA ASN A 205 -18.35 11.05 0.50
C ASN A 205 -19.51 11.55 -0.38
N LYS A 206 -19.22 12.42 -1.37
CA LYS A 206 -20.23 12.93 -2.31
C LYS A 206 -20.83 11.81 -3.17
N ASN A 207 -20.00 10.86 -3.60
CA ASN A 207 -20.40 9.78 -4.51
C ASN A 207 -20.76 8.47 -3.80
N LYS A 208 -20.73 8.44 -2.45
CA LYS A 208 -20.93 7.23 -1.63
C LYS A 208 -19.99 6.08 -2.04
N CYS A 209 -18.75 6.45 -2.38
CA CYS A 209 -17.65 5.54 -2.58
C CYS A 209 -16.84 5.45 -1.28
N ILE A 210 -16.22 4.31 -1.02
CA ILE A 210 -15.38 4.13 0.15
C ILE A 210 -14.02 4.79 -0.13
N PRO A 211 -13.53 5.71 0.72
CA PRO A 211 -12.15 6.19 0.61
C PRO A 211 -11.22 5.08 1.13
N GLY A 212 -10.53 4.38 0.22
CA GLY A 212 -9.74 3.19 0.53
C GLY A 212 -8.46 3.50 1.31
N GLY A 213 -7.37 3.76 0.59
CA GLY A 213 -6.09 4.15 1.19
C GLY A 213 -5.00 4.43 0.16
N ASP A 214 -3.82 4.77 0.68
CA ASP A 214 -2.61 5.07 -0.11
C ASP A 214 -1.54 4.02 0.17
N THR A 215 -0.41 4.17 -0.51
CA THR A 215 0.79 3.37 -0.35
C THR A 215 2.02 4.25 -0.51
N ASN A 216 3.07 4.00 0.25
CA ASN A 216 4.37 4.62 0.00
C ASN A 216 5.20 3.85 -1.04
N CYS A 217 4.55 3.33 -2.09
CA CYS A 217 5.20 2.57 -3.16
C CYS A 217 6.31 3.37 -3.85
N SER A 218 6.04 4.65 -4.11
CA SER A 218 6.97 5.58 -4.76
C SER A 218 8.30 5.78 -4.03
N GLU A 219 8.38 5.44 -2.74
CA GLU A 219 9.57 5.65 -1.90
C GLU A 219 9.97 4.38 -1.13
N ALA A 220 9.15 3.88 -0.21
CA ALA A 220 9.48 2.67 0.58
C ALA A 220 9.56 1.39 -0.27
N ASN A 221 8.72 1.19 -1.30
CA ASN A 221 8.90 0.05 -2.22
C ASN A 221 10.12 0.28 -3.12
N THR A 222 10.43 1.52 -3.50
CA THR A 222 11.70 1.83 -4.19
C THR A 222 12.91 1.44 -3.33
N ALA A 223 12.92 1.76 -2.03
CA ALA A 223 13.97 1.31 -1.11
C ALA A 223 14.05 -0.23 -1.04
N MET A 224 12.90 -0.91 -0.97
CA MET A 224 12.81 -2.38 -0.97
C MET A 224 13.34 -2.99 -2.27
N PHE A 225 13.01 -2.43 -3.43
CA PHE A 225 13.48 -2.92 -4.73
C PHE A 225 14.97 -2.66 -4.95
N MET A 226 15.47 -1.51 -4.49
CA MET A 226 16.91 -1.23 -4.47
C MET A 226 17.67 -2.12 -3.48
N ALA A 227 17.03 -2.53 -2.39
CA ALA A 227 17.58 -3.55 -1.50
C ALA A 227 17.61 -4.91 -2.21
N GLY A 228 16.54 -5.27 -2.92
CA GLY A 228 16.48 -6.43 -3.81
C GLY A 228 16.52 -7.77 -3.06
N GLY A 229 17.15 -8.78 -3.67
CA GLY A 229 17.40 -10.06 -3.03
C GLY A 229 18.77 -10.11 -2.34
N PHE A 230 19.09 -11.18 -1.61
CA PHE A 230 20.33 -11.30 -0.82
C PHE A 230 21.66 -11.21 -1.59
N LEU A 231 21.62 -11.16 -2.93
CA LEU A 231 22.81 -10.94 -3.76
C LEU A 231 23.00 -9.47 -4.15
N SER A 232 21.98 -8.63 -3.98
CA SER A 232 21.98 -7.21 -4.25
C SER A 232 22.78 -6.44 -3.20
N LYS A 233 23.32 -5.28 -3.59
CA LYS A 233 24.21 -4.47 -2.74
C LYS A 233 23.96 -2.96 -2.85
N ASP A 234 22.91 -2.52 -3.55
CA ASP A 234 22.69 -1.09 -3.82
C ASP A 234 22.18 -0.36 -2.57
N VAL A 235 21.24 -0.96 -1.85
CA VAL A 235 20.73 -0.47 -0.55
C VAL A 235 20.79 -1.60 0.49
N PRO A 236 21.36 -1.38 1.69
CA PRO A 236 21.29 -2.37 2.76
C PRO A 236 19.83 -2.65 3.15
N HIS A 237 19.47 -3.92 3.33
CA HIS A 237 18.11 -4.30 3.72
C HIS A 237 17.69 -3.65 5.05
N THR A 238 18.63 -3.50 5.99
CA THR A 238 18.42 -2.77 7.25
C THR A 238 18.03 -1.31 7.02
N PHE A 239 18.64 -0.63 6.05
CA PHE A 239 18.30 0.76 5.71
C PHE A 239 16.90 0.85 5.10
N ALA A 240 16.57 -0.03 4.16
CA ALA A 240 15.26 -0.07 3.54
C ALA A 240 14.13 -0.43 4.53
N ALA A 241 14.40 -1.31 5.50
CA ALA A 241 13.49 -1.58 6.62
C ALA A 241 13.23 -0.32 7.48
N LEU A 242 14.24 0.52 7.73
CA LEU A 242 14.03 1.80 8.40
C LEU A 242 13.12 2.73 7.57
N CYS A 243 13.31 2.80 6.24
CA CYS A 243 12.41 3.57 5.36
C CYS A 243 10.95 3.08 5.43
N ARG A 244 10.74 1.76 5.49
CA ARG A 244 9.40 1.17 5.69
C ARG A 244 8.79 1.55 7.04
N ALA A 245 9.58 1.55 8.11
CA ALA A 245 9.08 2.00 9.42
C ALA A 245 8.71 3.49 9.42
N ILE A 246 9.48 4.32 8.72
CA ILE A 246 9.20 5.75 8.52
C ILE A 246 7.87 5.93 7.77
N CYS A 247 7.66 5.17 6.68
CA CYS A 247 6.48 5.36 5.82
C CYS A 247 5.16 4.98 6.48
N ALA A 248 5.15 4.10 7.48
CA ALA A 248 3.92 3.74 8.22
C ALA A 248 3.22 4.98 8.80
N GLY A 249 3.99 5.94 9.32
CA GLY A 249 3.46 7.21 9.80
C GLY A 249 2.91 8.11 8.68
N ARG A 250 3.46 8.01 7.46
CA ARG A 250 2.99 8.76 6.28
C ARG A 250 1.68 8.16 5.75
N SER A 251 1.62 6.85 5.55
CA SER A 251 0.42 6.18 5.00
C SER A 251 -0.79 6.27 5.95
N LEU A 252 -0.55 6.33 7.26
CA LEU A 252 -1.60 6.60 8.27
C LEU A 252 -2.34 7.93 8.03
N VAL A 253 -1.70 8.92 7.38
CA VAL A 253 -2.32 10.23 7.11
C VAL A 253 -3.59 10.11 6.28
N ALA A 254 -3.68 9.15 5.34
CA ALA A 254 -4.90 8.92 4.57
C ALA A 254 -6.09 8.64 5.50
N ILE A 255 -5.89 7.76 6.48
CA ILE A 255 -6.89 7.38 7.48
C ILE A 255 -7.21 8.56 8.39
N GLU A 256 -6.19 9.32 8.79
CA GLU A 256 -6.39 10.56 9.56
C GLU A 256 -7.28 11.53 8.78
N GLN A 257 -7.10 11.68 7.46
CA GLN A 257 -7.98 12.50 6.61
C GLN A 257 -9.38 11.89 6.34
N GLY A 258 -9.65 10.67 6.81
CA GLY A 258 -10.97 10.04 6.71
C GLY A 258 -11.05 8.83 5.79
N ALA A 259 -9.93 8.31 5.29
CA ALA A 259 -9.91 7.00 4.63
C ALA A 259 -10.28 5.89 5.63
N THR A 260 -10.98 4.87 5.16
CA THR A 260 -11.58 3.81 5.99
C THR A 260 -11.09 2.41 5.64
N GLY A 261 -10.17 2.29 4.67
CA GLY A 261 -9.79 1.01 4.09
C GLY A 261 -10.85 0.47 3.12
N PRO A 262 -10.53 -0.57 2.33
CA PRO A 262 -9.26 -1.31 2.34
C PRO A 262 -8.11 -0.43 1.83
N THR A 263 -6.93 -0.54 2.44
CA THR A 263 -5.71 0.16 1.98
C THR A 263 -5.11 -0.54 0.75
N LYS A 264 -4.17 0.09 0.04
CA LYS A 264 -3.51 -0.50 -1.14
C LYS A 264 -2.68 -1.75 -0.78
N ASP A 265 -2.65 -2.73 -1.68
CA ASP A 265 -1.88 -3.98 -1.56
C ASP A 265 -0.39 -3.75 -1.33
N CYS A 266 0.25 -2.97 -2.19
CA CYS A 266 1.70 -2.77 -2.19
C CYS A 266 2.21 -1.92 -1.01
N ALA A 267 1.32 -1.47 -0.12
CA ALA A 267 1.67 -0.82 1.14
C ALA A 267 2.09 -1.86 2.19
N TYR A 268 3.32 -2.39 2.10
CA TYR A 268 3.84 -3.36 3.09
C TYR A 268 3.87 -2.82 4.53
N GLU A 269 3.73 -1.50 4.74
CA GLU A 269 3.54 -0.89 6.06
C GLU A 269 2.14 -1.13 6.66
N ASN A 270 1.22 -1.72 5.90
CA ASN A 270 -0.17 -1.95 6.30
C ASN A 270 -0.34 -2.72 7.61
N PRO A 271 0.49 -3.71 8.01
CA PRO A 271 0.40 -4.31 9.34
C PRO A 271 0.53 -3.28 10.48
N ILE A 272 1.42 -2.29 10.33
CA ILE A 272 1.60 -1.21 11.30
C ILE A 272 0.38 -0.27 11.26
N VAL A 273 -0.07 0.09 10.07
CA VAL A 273 -1.25 0.96 9.86
C VAL A 273 -2.52 0.31 10.45
N LYS A 274 -2.72 -1.00 10.24
CA LYS A 274 -3.83 -1.78 10.78
C LYS A 274 -3.79 -1.80 12.31
N ALA A 275 -2.62 -2.05 12.90
CA ALA A 275 -2.46 -2.06 14.36
C ALA A 275 -2.93 -0.74 15.02
N ILE A 276 -2.66 0.39 14.36
CA ILE A 276 -3.04 1.73 14.84
C ILE A 276 -4.51 2.03 14.55
N SER A 277 -4.96 1.83 13.32
CA SER A 277 -6.21 2.39 12.82
C SER A 277 -7.41 1.46 12.97
N GLY A 278 -7.18 0.15 12.94
CA GLY A 278 -8.21 -0.88 12.95
C GLY A 278 -8.97 -1.04 11.63
N VAL A 279 -8.57 -0.36 10.56
CA VAL A 279 -9.20 -0.50 9.23
C VAL A 279 -8.78 -1.80 8.56
N PRO A 280 -9.59 -2.34 7.62
CA PRO A 280 -9.16 -3.44 6.78
C PRO A 280 -8.00 -3.02 5.86
N ILE A 281 -7.13 -3.96 5.57
CA ILE A 281 -5.97 -3.75 4.70
C ILE A 281 -5.93 -4.78 3.58
N THR A 282 -5.46 -4.35 2.42
CA THR A 282 -5.01 -5.26 1.37
C THR A 282 -3.52 -5.53 1.56
N THR A 283 -3.06 -6.72 1.21
CA THR A 283 -1.64 -7.05 1.14
C THR A 283 -1.34 -7.92 -0.05
N GLU A 284 -0.10 -7.87 -0.47
CA GLU A 284 0.49 -8.75 -1.48
C GLU A 284 1.71 -9.49 -0.91
N GLY A 285 2.02 -10.65 -1.48
CA GLY A 285 3.16 -11.47 -1.05
C GLY A 285 3.38 -12.61 -2.03
N LYS A 286 3.46 -13.87 -1.60
CA LYS A 286 3.90 -15.00 -2.45
C LYS A 286 3.20 -15.09 -3.82
N THR A 287 1.97 -14.60 -3.93
CA THR A 287 1.14 -14.65 -5.15
C THR A 287 1.22 -13.37 -6.00
N CYS A 288 2.02 -12.37 -5.60
CA CYS A 288 2.42 -11.23 -6.43
C CYS A 288 3.78 -11.40 -7.12
N ALA A 289 4.33 -12.61 -7.14
CA ALA A 289 5.61 -12.91 -7.80
C ALA A 289 5.61 -12.60 -9.32
N CYS A 290 4.44 -12.39 -9.92
CA CYS A 290 4.31 -11.89 -11.30
C CYS A 290 4.76 -10.44 -11.46
N ALA A 291 4.64 -9.62 -10.41
CA ALA A 291 5.04 -8.22 -10.43
C ALA A 291 6.50 -8.06 -9.98
N HIS A 292 6.86 -8.64 -8.84
CA HIS A 292 8.20 -8.51 -8.27
C HIS A 292 8.51 -9.59 -7.23
N ALA A 293 9.80 -9.72 -6.89
CA ALA A 293 10.27 -10.62 -5.84
C ALA A 293 10.28 -9.92 -4.48
N HIS A 294 9.91 -10.64 -3.42
CA HIS A 294 9.92 -10.15 -2.04
C HIS A 294 10.47 -11.22 -1.07
N LEU A 295 10.72 -10.79 0.16
CA LEU A 295 11.29 -11.64 1.23
C LEU A 295 10.29 -11.91 2.36
N GLN A 296 9.02 -11.52 2.19
CA GLN A 296 7.94 -11.62 3.19
C GLN A 296 6.67 -12.29 2.64
N GLY A 297 6.84 -13.23 1.70
CA GLY A 297 5.76 -13.75 0.87
C GLY A 297 4.59 -14.40 1.60
N ASN A 298 4.82 -15.08 2.73
CA ASN A 298 3.76 -15.67 3.55
C ASN A 298 3.41 -14.76 4.72
N LEU A 299 4.42 -14.21 5.40
CA LEU A 299 4.25 -13.44 6.63
C LEU A 299 3.28 -12.28 6.48
N ILE A 300 3.32 -11.57 5.37
CA ILE A 300 2.45 -10.40 5.15
C ILE A 300 0.95 -10.78 5.12
N GLY A 301 0.64 -12.03 4.74
CA GLY A 301 -0.70 -12.60 4.83
C GLY A 301 -1.19 -12.86 6.26
N ALA A 302 -0.34 -12.72 7.29
CA ALA A 302 -0.71 -12.97 8.68
C ALA A 302 -1.87 -12.10 9.19
N VAL A 303 -2.06 -10.91 8.61
CA VAL A 303 -3.06 -9.92 9.05
C VAL A 303 -3.83 -9.30 7.89
N THR A 304 -3.80 -9.92 6.71
CA THR A 304 -4.45 -9.41 5.50
C THR A 304 -5.97 -9.51 5.55
N ASP A 305 -6.71 -8.57 4.95
CA ASP A 305 -8.16 -8.69 4.72
C ASP A 305 -8.49 -8.89 3.24
N ILE A 306 -7.57 -8.49 2.34
CA ILE A 306 -7.63 -8.73 0.89
C ILE A 306 -6.23 -9.16 0.40
N TRP A 307 -6.16 -10.26 -0.34
CA TRP A 307 -4.92 -10.86 -0.83
C TRP A 307 -4.72 -10.59 -2.33
N SER A 308 -3.68 -9.84 -2.70
CA SER A 308 -3.45 -9.34 -4.06
C SER A 308 -2.25 -9.96 -4.79
N ASN A 309 -2.30 -9.95 -6.13
CA ASN A 309 -1.18 -10.27 -7.02
C ASN A 309 -0.35 -9.05 -7.47
N GLU A 310 -0.57 -7.85 -6.91
CA GLU A 310 0.03 -6.56 -7.31
C GLU A 310 -0.33 -6.13 -8.73
N ALA A 311 0.24 -6.78 -9.75
CA ALA A 311 -0.04 -6.47 -11.15
C ALA A 311 0.40 -7.64 -12.05
N VAL A 312 -0.39 -7.95 -13.07
CA VAL A 312 0.00 -8.91 -14.12
C VAL A 312 -0.46 -8.43 -15.49
N GLU A 313 0.46 -8.42 -16.47
CA GLU A 313 0.11 -8.10 -17.86
C GLU A 313 -0.90 -9.11 -18.40
N TYR A 314 -1.99 -8.63 -19.02
CA TYR A 314 -3.02 -9.47 -19.61
C TYR A 314 -2.57 -10.19 -20.88
N HIS A 315 -2.17 -11.45 -20.75
CA HIS A 315 -1.86 -12.36 -21.87
C HIS A 315 -2.26 -13.81 -21.56
N ASP A 316 -2.08 -14.71 -22.54
CA ASP A 316 -2.40 -16.14 -22.43
C ASP A 316 -1.30 -16.94 -21.70
N MET A 317 -1.71 -17.84 -20.83
CA MET A 317 -0.91 -18.92 -20.25
C MET A 317 -1.54 -20.28 -20.59
N PHE A 318 -0.84 -21.39 -20.30
CA PHE A 318 -1.41 -22.73 -20.50
C PHE A 318 -2.71 -22.97 -19.72
N GLY A 319 -2.87 -22.36 -18.53
CA GLY A 319 -4.06 -22.47 -17.68
C GLY A 319 -5.23 -21.56 -18.07
N GLY A 320 -5.08 -20.74 -19.11
CA GLY A 320 -6.01 -19.67 -19.48
C GLY A 320 -5.32 -18.31 -19.47
N THR A 321 -6.07 -17.22 -19.51
CA THR A 321 -5.48 -15.88 -19.41
C THR A 321 -4.85 -15.67 -18.03
N THR A 322 -3.79 -14.87 -17.99
CA THR A 322 -3.09 -14.47 -16.75
C THR A 322 -4.03 -14.05 -15.63
N THR A 323 -5.05 -13.24 -15.92
CA THR A 323 -5.99 -12.77 -14.90
C THR A 323 -6.88 -13.88 -14.37
N ALA A 324 -7.30 -14.82 -15.22
CA ALA A 324 -7.97 -16.03 -14.79
C ALA A 324 -7.04 -16.91 -13.93
N VAL A 325 -5.80 -17.15 -14.37
CA VAL A 325 -4.84 -17.97 -13.61
C VAL A 325 -4.57 -17.38 -12.22
N PHE A 326 -4.34 -16.08 -12.11
CA PHE A 326 -4.11 -15.45 -10.80
C PHE A 326 -5.40 -15.36 -9.96
N ALA A 327 -6.58 -15.19 -10.56
CA ALA A 327 -7.86 -15.29 -9.82
C ALA A 327 -8.02 -16.65 -9.13
N GLU A 328 -7.64 -17.73 -9.80
CA GLU A 328 -7.67 -19.10 -9.26
C GLU A 328 -6.64 -19.26 -8.12
N ILE A 329 -5.37 -18.89 -8.35
CA ILE A 329 -4.31 -19.05 -7.32
C ILE A 329 -4.61 -18.22 -6.07
N LEU A 330 -5.02 -16.96 -6.23
CA LEU A 330 -5.41 -16.11 -5.11
C LEU A 330 -6.66 -16.66 -4.41
N GLY A 331 -7.63 -17.16 -5.18
CA GLY A 331 -8.84 -17.80 -4.66
C GLY A 331 -8.53 -19.00 -3.76
N ASP A 332 -7.57 -19.83 -4.15
CA ASP A 332 -7.10 -20.96 -3.35
C ASP A 332 -6.36 -20.53 -2.08
N ASP A 333 -5.52 -19.49 -2.16
CA ASP A 333 -4.83 -18.93 -0.99
C ASP A 333 -5.83 -18.45 0.08
N VAL A 334 -6.84 -17.68 -0.34
CA VAL A 334 -7.85 -17.17 0.59
C VAL A 334 -8.81 -18.26 1.03
N ALA A 335 -9.08 -19.28 0.21
CA ALA A 335 -9.86 -20.45 0.63
C ALA A 335 -9.17 -21.21 1.77
N ALA A 336 -7.83 -21.34 1.74
CA ALA A 336 -7.07 -21.92 2.84
C ALA A 336 -7.14 -21.07 4.12
N MET A 337 -6.98 -19.74 4.00
CA MET A 337 -7.15 -18.81 5.13
C MET A 337 -8.55 -18.89 5.72
N ASN A 338 -9.59 -18.82 4.89
CA ASN A 338 -10.98 -18.84 5.31
C ASN A 338 -11.37 -20.19 5.93
N SER A 339 -10.87 -21.30 5.40
CA SER A 339 -11.04 -22.62 6.02
C SER A 339 -10.41 -22.67 7.42
N ALA A 340 -9.23 -22.05 7.62
CA ALA A 340 -8.62 -21.96 8.93
C ALA A 340 -9.46 -21.10 9.89
N ILE A 341 -10.11 -20.03 9.43
CA ILE A 341 -11.05 -19.25 10.24
C ILE A 341 -12.25 -20.10 10.65
N ASP A 342 -12.93 -20.71 9.68
CA ASP A 342 -14.19 -21.43 9.91
C ASP A 342 -13.98 -22.68 10.81
N LEU A 343 -12.80 -23.30 10.76
CA LEU A 343 -12.42 -24.42 11.60
C LEU A 343 -11.84 -24.01 12.98
N GLY A 344 -11.67 -22.71 13.24
CA GLY A 344 -11.09 -22.21 14.50
C GLY A 344 -9.56 -22.38 14.61
N TYR A 345 -8.86 -22.57 13.49
CA TYR A 345 -7.40 -22.72 13.39
C TYR A 345 -6.67 -21.47 12.86
N ALA A 346 -7.35 -20.31 12.78
CA ALA A 346 -6.77 -19.08 12.23
C ALA A 346 -5.45 -18.68 12.91
N LYS A 347 -5.33 -18.88 14.23
CA LYS A 347 -4.12 -18.56 14.98
C LYS A 347 -2.94 -19.45 14.62
N GLN A 348 -3.16 -20.76 14.50
CA GLN A 348 -2.14 -21.72 14.10
C GLN A 348 -1.70 -21.47 12.66
N TYR A 349 -2.64 -21.17 11.76
CA TYR A 349 -2.30 -20.85 10.38
C TYR A 349 -1.52 -19.52 10.29
N GLN A 350 -1.91 -18.50 11.05
CA GLN A 350 -1.15 -17.26 11.17
C GLN A 350 0.27 -17.52 11.67
N GLU A 351 0.43 -18.34 12.71
CA GLU A 351 1.75 -18.69 13.25
C GLU A 351 2.64 -19.36 12.18
N ILE A 352 2.07 -20.24 11.35
CA ILE A 352 2.77 -20.84 10.20
C ILE A 352 3.23 -19.75 9.23
N LEU A 353 2.33 -18.85 8.80
CA LEU A 353 2.64 -17.76 7.87
C LEU A 353 3.77 -16.87 8.41
N VAL A 354 3.71 -16.49 9.70
CA VAL A 354 4.74 -15.68 10.35
C VAL A 354 6.07 -16.43 10.41
N ASN A 355 6.06 -17.70 10.84
CA ASN A 355 7.27 -18.50 11.00
C ASN A 355 7.99 -18.77 9.67
N CYS A 356 7.28 -18.77 8.54
CA CYS A 356 7.89 -18.93 7.22
C CYS A 356 8.93 -17.84 6.90
N ASP A 357 8.68 -16.59 7.30
CA ASP A 357 9.46 -15.45 6.79
C ASP A 357 9.94 -14.45 7.86
N LYS A 358 9.50 -14.53 9.13
CA LYS A 358 9.86 -13.53 10.17
C LYS A 358 11.35 -13.24 10.26
N TYR A 359 12.17 -14.26 10.09
CA TYR A 359 13.64 -14.15 10.16
C TYR A 359 14.32 -14.30 8.80
N ARG A 360 13.56 -14.25 7.70
CA ARG A 360 14.13 -14.26 6.34
C ARG A 360 14.88 -12.97 6.09
N ASP A 361 14.27 -11.83 6.41
CA ASP A 361 14.83 -10.50 6.14
C ASP A 361 14.35 -9.46 7.16
N THR A 362 15.05 -8.33 7.25
CA THR A 362 14.65 -7.20 8.12
C THR A 362 13.31 -6.59 7.72
N HIS A 363 12.92 -6.58 6.44
CA HIS A 363 11.59 -6.11 6.03
C HIS A 363 10.49 -7.01 6.62
N SER A 364 10.63 -8.33 6.45
CA SER A 364 9.72 -9.34 7.01
C SER A 364 9.66 -9.24 8.52
N PHE A 365 10.80 -9.01 9.16
CA PHE A 365 10.91 -8.92 10.60
C PHE A 365 10.10 -7.75 11.16
N ILE A 366 10.22 -6.55 10.60
CA ILE A 366 9.53 -5.37 11.15
C ILE A 366 8.02 -5.36 10.89
N VAL A 367 7.56 -6.05 9.84
CA VAL A 367 6.13 -6.17 9.51
C VAL A 367 5.46 -7.40 10.12
N ALA A 368 6.22 -8.24 10.85
CA ALA A 368 5.66 -9.31 11.68
C ALA A 368 4.66 -8.71 12.69
N PRO A 369 3.50 -9.33 12.96
CA PRO A 369 2.42 -8.68 13.73
C PRO A 369 2.85 -8.09 15.08
N ASP A 370 3.72 -8.79 15.81
CA ASP A 370 4.25 -8.35 17.11
C ASP A 370 5.18 -7.13 16.99
N ASN A 371 6.08 -7.14 16.00
CA ASN A 371 6.98 -6.02 15.74
C ASN A 371 6.23 -4.84 15.14
N ALA A 372 5.30 -5.08 14.22
CA ALA A 372 4.46 -4.06 13.60
C ALA A 372 3.60 -3.32 14.64
N TRP A 373 3.03 -4.04 15.60
CA TRP A 373 2.29 -3.44 16.71
C TRP A 373 3.20 -2.56 17.59
N GLN A 374 4.41 -3.01 17.91
CA GLN A 374 5.37 -2.23 18.71
C GLN A 374 5.84 -0.96 18.00
N ILE A 375 6.08 -1.03 16.69
CA ILE A 375 6.40 0.15 15.86
C ILE A 375 5.19 1.09 15.82
N GLY A 376 3.98 0.55 15.66
CA GLY A 376 2.75 1.33 15.71
C GLY A 376 2.57 2.05 17.06
N LYS A 377 2.90 1.38 18.17
CA LYS A 377 2.90 1.99 19.50
C LYS A 377 3.87 3.17 19.60
N ALA A 378 5.08 3.02 19.04
CA ALA A 378 6.06 4.11 19.00
C ALA A 378 5.56 5.32 18.18
N ILE A 379 4.83 5.09 17.08
CA ILE A 379 4.21 6.16 16.28
C ILE A 379 3.19 6.93 17.12
N VAL A 380 2.24 6.24 17.75
CA VAL A 380 1.13 6.91 18.46
C VAL A 380 1.58 7.59 19.76
N ASP A 381 2.63 7.09 20.41
CA ASP A 381 3.24 7.71 21.59
C ASP A 381 4.01 8.99 21.25
N ASN A 382 4.35 9.20 19.98
CA ASN A 382 5.15 10.33 19.50
C ASN A 382 4.37 11.19 18.49
N SER A 383 3.05 11.24 18.60
CA SER A 383 2.11 11.90 17.67
C SER A 383 2.14 13.44 17.72
N LYS A 384 3.24 14.07 18.16
CA LYS A 384 3.38 15.54 18.20
C LYS A 384 3.43 16.15 16.79
N SER A 385 4.14 15.49 15.88
CA SER A 385 4.31 15.92 14.49
C SER A 385 4.55 14.69 13.60
N TYR A 386 4.46 14.87 12.28
CA TYR A 386 4.81 13.82 11.33
C TYR A 386 6.28 13.37 11.46
N TYR A 387 7.19 14.31 11.72
CA TYR A 387 8.60 14.03 11.94
C TYR A 387 8.84 13.18 13.20
N ASN A 388 8.30 13.60 14.35
CA ASN A 388 8.57 12.94 15.64
C ASN A 388 8.07 11.49 15.63
N ARG A 389 6.87 11.23 15.09
CA ARG A 389 6.30 9.87 15.05
C ARG A 389 7.08 8.95 14.10
N ALA A 390 7.53 9.46 12.96
CA ALA A 390 8.27 8.67 11.98
C ALA A 390 9.71 8.40 12.43
N LYS A 391 10.38 9.39 13.07
CA LYS A 391 11.67 9.19 13.73
C LYS A 391 11.58 8.10 14.79
N ALA A 392 10.54 8.15 15.63
CA ALA A 392 10.30 7.15 16.68
C ALA A 392 10.05 5.75 16.08
N ALA A 393 9.30 5.65 14.98
CA ALA A 393 9.07 4.40 14.27
C ALA A 393 10.37 3.78 13.76
N ALA A 394 11.21 4.58 13.10
CA ALA A 394 12.52 4.14 12.59
C ALA A 394 13.42 3.64 13.72
N ILE A 395 13.52 4.41 14.81
CA ILE A 395 14.32 4.04 15.98
C ILE A 395 13.79 2.74 16.59
N LYS A 396 12.47 2.60 16.76
CA LYS A 396 11.88 1.37 17.31
C LYS A 396 12.16 0.17 16.41
N ALA A 397 12.01 0.30 15.10
CA ALA A 397 12.32 -0.76 14.15
C ALA A 397 13.80 -1.19 14.25
N GLY A 398 14.72 -0.24 14.29
CA GLY A 398 16.15 -0.54 14.45
C GLY A 398 16.47 -1.20 15.79
N GLU A 399 15.85 -0.78 16.89
CA GLU A 399 15.98 -1.41 18.21
C GLU A 399 15.50 -2.87 18.21
N LEU A 400 14.36 -3.16 17.56
CA LEU A 400 13.84 -4.52 17.44
C LEU A 400 14.80 -5.40 16.63
N ILE A 401 15.31 -4.90 15.50
CA ILE A 401 16.26 -5.63 14.66
C ILE A 401 17.56 -5.92 15.43
N GLN A 402 18.09 -4.94 16.18
CA GLN A 402 19.31 -5.12 16.99
C GLN A 402 19.10 -6.03 18.20
N GLY A 403 17.89 -6.06 18.75
CA GLY A 403 17.55 -6.74 19.99
C GLY A 403 17.21 -8.23 19.84
N ASP A 404 16.85 -8.70 18.65
CA ASP A 404 16.46 -10.11 18.43
C ASP A 404 17.66 -10.96 17.94
N PRO A 405 18.18 -11.90 18.75
CA PRO A 405 19.34 -12.72 18.38
C PRO A 405 19.08 -13.71 17.25
N LYS A 406 17.82 -13.98 16.89
CA LYS A 406 17.45 -14.80 15.74
C LYS A 406 17.53 -14.02 14.44
N MET A 407 17.42 -12.68 14.49
CA MET A 407 17.62 -11.84 13.31
C MET A 407 19.10 -11.82 12.94
N LYS A 408 19.45 -12.51 11.84
CA LYS A 408 20.84 -12.61 11.37
C LYS A 408 21.12 -11.49 10.38
N LEU A 409 22.11 -10.67 10.70
CA LEU A 409 22.60 -9.60 9.82
C LEU A 409 24.01 -9.94 9.36
N THR A 410 24.32 -9.57 8.13
CA THR A 410 25.70 -9.46 7.67
C THR A 410 26.43 -8.34 8.41
N ALA A 411 27.77 -8.35 8.37
CA ALA A 411 28.57 -7.26 8.93
C ALA A 411 28.21 -5.90 8.31
N PHE A 412 27.94 -5.89 6.99
CA PHE A 412 27.54 -4.70 6.24
C PHE A 412 26.19 -4.15 6.71
N GLU A 413 25.17 -5.00 6.84
CA GLU A 413 23.84 -4.58 7.31
C GLU A 413 23.87 -4.07 8.75
N LYS A 414 24.68 -4.70 9.61
CA LYS A 414 24.88 -4.27 10.99
C LYS A 414 25.52 -2.89 11.05
N GLU A 415 26.61 -2.66 10.31
CA GLU A 415 27.28 -1.35 10.25
C GLU A 415 26.35 -0.26 9.70
N ALA A 416 25.63 -0.55 8.62
CA ALA A 416 24.64 0.36 8.04
C ALA A 416 23.55 0.73 9.05
N LEU A 417 23.01 -0.26 9.77
CA LEU A 417 21.99 -0.04 10.79
C LEU A 417 22.52 0.82 11.94
N GLU A 418 23.71 0.52 12.45
CA GLU A 418 24.35 1.29 13.53
C GLU A 418 24.59 2.75 13.13
N LYS A 419 25.05 2.98 11.90
CA LYS A 419 25.24 4.32 11.34
C LYS A 419 23.92 5.08 11.25
N SER A 420 22.89 4.49 10.64
CA SER A 420 21.57 5.12 10.51
C SER A 420 20.94 5.41 11.87
N MET A 421 21.06 4.49 12.83
CA MET A 421 20.54 4.67 14.19
C MET A 421 21.26 5.79 14.95
N LYS A 422 22.59 5.91 14.78
CA LYS A 422 23.35 7.03 15.35
C LYS A 422 22.92 8.36 14.75
N GLU A 423 22.72 8.42 13.44
CA GLU A 423 22.26 9.62 12.75
C GLU A 423 20.86 10.02 13.20
N LEU A 424 19.89 9.09 13.19
CA LEU A 424 18.52 9.32 13.67
C LEU A 424 18.51 9.89 15.08
N ARG A 425 19.27 9.30 16.02
CA ARG A 425 19.35 9.78 17.41
C ARG A 425 19.99 11.16 17.54
N ALA A 426 20.84 11.56 16.61
CA ALA A 426 21.48 12.88 16.60
C ALA A 426 20.61 13.98 15.97
N LEU A 427 19.51 13.63 15.29
CA LEU A 427 18.61 14.62 14.68
C LEU A 427 17.91 15.47 15.75
N PRO A 428 17.60 16.75 15.45
CA PRO A 428 16.92 17.66 16.39
C PRO A 428 15.63 17.06 16.96
N GLU A 429 15.36 17.25 18.25
CA GLU A 429 14.07 16.82 18.85
C GLU A 429 12.90 17.72 18.43
N ASP A 430 13.20 18.98 18.15
CA ASP A 430 12.24 19.96 17.66
C ASP A 430 12.03 19.80 16.14
N ASP A 431 10.77 19.67 15.74
CA ASP A 431 10.37 19.47 14.35
C ASP A 431 10.66 20.69 13.49
N GLY A 432 10.40 21.90 13.99
CA GLY A 432 10.75 23.15 13.29
C GLY A 432 12.24 23.24 12.95
N LYS A 433 13.12 22.95 13.92
CA LYS A 433 14.57 22.91 13.69
C LYS A 433 14.99 21.85 12.68
N PHE A 434 14.39 20.66 12.72
CA PHE A 434 14.68 19.61 11.73
C PHE A 434 14.24 20.04 10.33
N ILE A 435 13.03 20.58 10.19
CA ILE A 435 12.50 21.07 8.90
C ILE A 435 13.38 22.19 8.35
N ASP A 436 13.72 23.21 9.14
CA ASP A 436 14.60 24.31 8.72
C ASP A 436 15.98 23.81 8.25
N MET A 437 16.53 22.82 8.94
CA MET A 437 17.79 22.18 8.56
C MET A 437 17.66 21.50 7.20
N CYS A 438 16.59 20.71 6.99
CA CYS A 438 16.34 19.98 5.75
C CYS A 438 16.02 20.93 4.58
N LEU A 439 15.20 21.96 4.78
CA LEU A 439 14.93 22.99 3.77
C LEU A 439 16.22 23.63 3.28
N LYS A 440 17.17 23.93 4.17
CA LYS A 440 18.49 24.48 3.79
C LYS A 440 19.37 23.46 3.09
N LYS A 441 19.37 22.20 3.55
CA LYS A 441 20.23 21.12 3.03
C LYS A 441 19.79 20.66 1.63
N TYR A 442 18.48 20.57 1.38
CA TYR A 442 17.92 19.97 0.15
C TYR A 442 17.41 21.01 -0.86
N LYS A 443 17.57 22.32 -0.62
CA LYS A 443 17.11 23.40 -1.52
C LYS A 443 17.56 23.26 -2.98
N ASP A 444 18.71 22.62 -3.23
CA ASP A 444 19.31 22.47 -4.56
C ASP A 444 18.97 21.11 -5.20
N VAL A 445 18.16 20.27 -4.53
CA VAL A 445 17.62 19.05 -5.13
C VAL A 445 16.68 19.45 -6.27
N LYS A 446 16.94 18.89 -7.46
CA LYS A 446 16.19 19.23 -8.68
C LYS A 446 14.69 19.02 -8.48
N GLY A 447 13.92 20.08 -8.70
CA GLY A 447 12.46 20.07 -8.63
C GLY A 447 11.89 20.14 -7.21
N PHE A 448 12.72 20.16 -6.17
CA PHE A 448 12.24 20.39 -4.82
C PHE A 448 11.73 21.84 -4.68
N ILE A 449 10.42 21.98 -4.46
CA ILE A 449 9.74 23.27 -4.28
C ILE A 449 9.04 23.25 -2.91
N PRO A 450 9.60 23.91 -1.87
CA PRO A 450 9.02 23.92 -0.52
C PRO A 450 7.54 24.32 -0.46
N ALA A 451 7.14 25.32 -1.27
CA ALA A 451 5.76 25.79 -1.35
C ALA A 451 4.76 24.71 -1.80
N ALA A 452 5.21 23.70 -2.56
CA ALA A 452 4.39 22.56 -2.96
C ALA A 452 3.93 21.70 -1.77
N TYR A 453 4.61 21.84 -0.63
CA TYR A 453 4.35 21.13 0.62
C TYR A 453 3.91 22.07 1.74
N GLY A 454 3.68 23.36 1.46
CA GLY A 454 3.24 24.35 2.44
C GLY A 454 4.35 24.88 3.36
N PHE A 455 5.60 24.88 2.90
CA PHE A 455 6.75 25.48 3.57
C PHE A 455 7.23 26.76 2.89
#